data_AF-A0A7V9SJE8-F1
#
_entry.id   AF-A0A7V9SJE8-F1
#
_cell.length_a   1.000
_cell.length_b   1.000
_cell.length_c   1.000
_cell.angle_alpha   90.00
_cell.angle_beta   90.00
_cell.angle_gamma   90.00
#
_symmetry.space_group_name_H-M   'P 1'
#
loop_
_entity.id
_entity.type
_entity.pdbx_description
1 polymer ?
#
loop_
_entity_poly.entity_id
_entity_poly.type
_entity_poly.pdbx_seq_one_letter_code
_entity_poly.pdbx_strand_id
1 'polypeptide(L)'
;MEPSEVRRRVRTAIEAARKEAQERRSRSEEAVRAYEEFLRARAAPVFHVLASALVAEGHRFKVFTPADTVRLVSESASEDFIELMLDRSSDPPSVSGLVSRGRGRRLVTAERPVAEEKPIAEITEEDVLGFLIDEITPFVA
;
A
#
# COMPACT_ATOMS: atom_id res chain seq x y z
N MET A 1 32.38 -26.75 -23.34
CA MET A 1 31.34 -26.90 -22.30
C MET A 1 30.59 -28.18 -22.60
N GLU A 2 30.62 -29.14 -21.68
CA GLU A 2 30.00 -30.45 -21.93
C GLU A 2 28.50 -30.44 -21.62
N PRO A 3 27.68 -31.23 -22.33
CA PRO A 3 26.24 -31.37 -22.03
C PRO A 3 25.94 -31.78 -20.58
N SER A 4 26.85 -32.52 -19.94
CA SER A 4 26.80 -32.94 -18.53
C SER A 4 26.89 -31.74 -17.57
N GLU A 5 27.81 -30.81 -17.86
CA GLU A 5 28.01 -29.57 -17.10
C GLU A 5 26.79 -28.65 -17.21
N VAL A 6 26.25 -28.49 -18.42
CA VAL A 6 25.03 -27.70 -18.66
C VAL A 6 23.86 -28.28 -17.89
N ARG A 7 23.63 -29.60 -17.96
CA ARG A 7 22.56 -30.27 -17.20
C ARG A 7 22.68 -30.08 -15.70
N ARG A 8 23.91 -30.15 -15.15
CA ARG A 8 24.15 -29.89 -13.72
C ARG A 8 23.80 -28.45 -13.37
N ARG A 9 24.25 -27.48 -14.16
CA ARG A 9 24.02 -26.05 -13.91
C ARG A 9 22.53 -25.69 -14.01
N VAL A 10 21.82 -26.25 -14.98
CA VAL A 10 20.36 -26.11 -15.12
C VAL A 10 19.63 -26.72 -13.93
N ARG A 11 20.03 -27.92 -13.47
CA ARG A 11 19.41 -28.54 -12.28
C ARG A 11 19.55 -27.67 -11.04
N THR A 12 20.76 -27.16 -10.77
CA THR A 12 21.01 -26.26 -9.64
C THR A 12 20.19 -24.97 -9.74
N ALA A 13 20.08 -24.39 -10.94
CA ALA A 13 19.25 -23.20 -11.15
C ALA A 13 17.76 -23.47 -10.91
N ILE A 14 17.24 -24.63 -11.33
CA ILE A 14 15.85 -25.04 -11.08
C ILE A 14 15.60 -25.26 -9.57
N GLU A 15 16.54 -25.91 -8.87
CA GLU A 15 16.44 -26.13 -7.43
C GLU A 15 16.44 -24.80 -6.66
N ALA A 16 17.33 -23.87 -7.03
CA ALA A 16 17.37 -22.53 -6.47
C ALA A 16 16.07 -21.76 -6.73
N ALA A 17 15.58 -21.76 -7.97
CA ALA A 17 14.33 -21.09 -8.34
C ALA A 17 13.11 -21.67 -7.60
N ARG A 18 13.08 -22.99 -7.35
CA ARG A 18 12.02 -23.64 -6.55
C ARG A 18 12.05 -23.18 -5.10
N LYS A 19 13.24 -23.13 -4.49
CA LYS A 19 13.44 -22.67 -3.11
C LYS A 19 13.02 -21.21 -2.96
N GLU A 20 13.50 -20.34 -3.85
CA GLU A 20 13.14 -18.92 -3.86
C GLU A 20 11.64 -18.69 -4.07
N ALA A 21 11.01 -19.46 -4.97
CA ALA A 21 9.56 -19.39 -5.16
C ALA A 21 8.77 -19.80 -3.90
N GLN A 22 9.28 -20.75 -3.11
CA GLN A 22 8.67 -21.12 -1.83
C GLN A 22 8.83 -20.01 -0.79
N GLU A 23 10.04 -19.44 -0.66
CA GLU A 23 10.32 -18.32 0.25
C GLU A 23 9.48 -17.08 -0.08
N ARG A 24 9.32 -16.75 -1.37
CA ARG A 24 8.43 -15.67 -1.82
C ARG A 24 6.98 -15.90 -1.46
N ARG A 25 6.47 -17.14 -1.57
CA ARG A 25 5.11 -17.47 -1.14
C ARG A 25 4.93 -17.26 0.36
N SER A 26 5.86 -17.75 1.18
CA SER A 26 5.80 -17.57 2.63
C SER A 26 5.82 -16.09 3.02
N ARG A 27 6.70 -15.28 2.40
CA ARG A 27 6.74 -13.82 2.62
C ARG A 27 5.44 -13.13 2.20
N SER A 28 4.85 -13.54 1.08
CA SER A 28 3.56 -12.98 0.64
C SER A 28 2.41 -13.31 1.58
N GLU A 29 2.35 -14.53 2.11
CA GLU A 29 1.30 -14.92 3.07
C GLU A 29 1.45 -14.19 4.41
N GLU A 30 2.69 -14.01 4.87
CA GLU A 30 2.98 -13.22 6.06
C GLU A 30 2.58 -11.75 5.88
N ALA A 31 2.92 -11.17 4.73
CA ALA A 31 2.57 -9.79 4.41
C ALA A 31 1.05 -9.57 4.36
N VAL A 32 0.27 -10.50 3.81
CA VAL A 32 -1.20 -10.41 3.81
C VAL A 32 -1.74 -10.34 5.24
N ARG A 33 -1.28 -11.23 6.13
CA ARG A 33 -1.70 -11.22 7.54
C ARG A 33 -1.28 -9.93 8.27
N ALA A 34 -0.04 -9.50 8.06
CA ALA A 34 0.48 -8.27 8.65
C ALA A 34 -0.30 -7.04 8.16
N TYR A 35 -0.70 -7.03 6.90
CA TYR A 35 -1.47 -5.95 6.28
C TYR A 35 -2.91 -5.88 6.79
N GLU A 36 -3.60 -7.02 6.94
CA GLU A 36 -4.94 -7.07 7.53
C GLU A 36 -4.95 -6.52 8.96
N GLU A 37 -3.94 -6.89 9.77
CA GLU A 37 -3.79 -6.37 11.13
C GLU A 37 -3.45 -4.88 11.12
N PHE A 38 -2.52 -4.45 10.27
CA PHE A 38 -2.15 -3.04 10.09
C PHE A 38 -3.36 -2.17 9.72
N LEU A 39 -4.21 -2.62 8.79
CA LEU A 39 -5.40 -1.90 8.37
C LEU A 39 -6.35 -1.67 9.55
N ARG A 40 -6.61 -2.73 10.32
CA ARG A 40 -7.55 -2.72 11.44
C ARG A 40 -7.03 -1.93 12.63
N ALA A 41 -5.78 -2.17 13.02
CA ALA A 41 -5.21 -1.67 14.26
C ALA A 41 -4.67 -0.23 14.15
N ARG A 42 -4.22 0.19 12.95
CA ARG A 42 -3.51 1.47 12.77
C ARG A 42 -4.13 2.33 11.67
N ALA A 43 -4.25 1.80 10.45
CA ALA A 43 -4.62 2.63 9.30
C ALA A 43 -6.05 3.16 9.37
N ALA A 44 -7.06 2.31 9.59
CA ALA A 44 -8.45 2.74 9.65
C ALA A 44 -8.72 3.76 10.77
N PRO A 45 -8.22 3.58 12.02
CA PRO A 45 -8.30 4.61 13.05
C PRO A 45 -7.70 5.95 12.61
N VAL A 46 -6.48 5.97 12.04
CA VAL A 46 -5.83 7.20 11.59
C VAL A 46 -6.62 7.89 10.48
N PHE A 47 -7.17 7.14 9.52
CA PHE A 47 -8.04 7.67 8.47
C PHE A 47 -9.29 8.35 9.05
N HIS A 48 -9.94 7.74 10.06
CA HIS A 48 -11.11 8.32 10.71
C HIS A 48 -10.78 9.60 11.49
N VAL A 49 -9.65 9.63 12.19
CA VAL A 49 -9.16 10.82 12.90
C VAL A 49 -8.91 11.96 11.90
N LEU A 50 -8.18 11.68 10.81
CA LEU A 50 -7.90 12.67 9.78
C LEU A 50 -9.18 13.18 9.11
N ALA A 51 -10.11 12.29 8.73
CA ALA A 51 -11.38 12.68 8.13
C ALA A 51 -12.18 13.62 9.06
N SER A 52 -12.20 13.32 10.36
CA SER A 52 -12.86 14.15 11.36
C SER A 52 -12.22 15.54 11.48
N ALA A 53 -10.88 15.61 11.43
CA ALA A 53 -10.14 16.87 11.42
C ALA A 53 -10.41 17.68 10.15
N LEU A 54 -10.39 17.06 8.98
CA LEU A 54 -10.71 17.72 7.70
C LEU A 54 -12.11 18.31 7.69
N VAL A 55 -13.10 17.57 8.21
CA VAL A 55 -14.48 18.06 8.32
C VAL A 55 -14.56 19.28 9.24
N ALA A 56 -13.82 19.31 10.35
CA ALA A 56 -13.76 20.47 11.24
C ALA A 56 -13.16 21.72 10.56
N GLU A 57 -12.22 21.52 9.64
CA GLU A 57 -11.64 22.57 8.79
C GLU A 57 -12.49 22.91 7.54
N GLY A 58 -13.67 22.29 7.38
CA GLY A 58 -14.60 22.57 6.28
C GLY A 58 -14.39 21.73 5.02
N HIS A 59 -13.44 20.78 5.04
CA HIS A 59 -13.17 19.86 3.95
C HIS A 59 -13.92 18.54 4.15
N ARG A 60 -14.91 18.26 3.31
CA ARG A 60 -15.77 17.08 3.45
C ARG A 60 -15.14 15.84 2.82
N PHE A 61 -14.65 14.95 3.68
CA PHE A 61 -14.12 13.65 3.29
C PHE A 61 -14.83 12.52 4.06
N LYS A 62 -14.93 11.35 3.42
CA LYS A 62 -15.53 10.15 4.00
C LYS A 62 -14.58 8.96 3.91
N VAL A 63 -14.53 8.18 4.98
CA VAL A 63 -13.74 6.94 5.05
C VAL A 63 -14.60 5.75 4.63
N PHE A 64 -14.03 4.89 3.81
CA PHE A 64 -14.55 3.59 3.42
C PHE A 64 -13.53 2.53 3.78
N THR A 65 -13.98 1.44 4.37
CA THR A 65 -13.15 0.28 4.74
C THR A 65 -13.67 -1.00 4.07
N PRO A 66 -13.46 -1.16 2.75
CA PRO A 66 -13.64 -2.47 2.10
C PRO A 66 -12.73 -3.53 2.72
N ALA A 67 -12.99 -4.81 2.43
CA ALA A 67 -12.38 -5.93 3.15
C ALA A 67 -10.84 -5.92 3.20
N ASP A 68 -10.18 -5.33 2.22
CA ASP A 68 -8.72 -5.35 2.00
C ASP A 68 -8.10 -3.96 1.78
N THR A 69 -8.85 -2.88 2.03
CA THR A 69 -8.38 -1.51 1.77
C THR A 69 -8.97 -0.54 2.78
N VAL A 70 -8.34 0.62 2.91
CA VAL A 70 -8.94 1.80 3.54
C VAL A 70 -8.83 2.97 2.58
N ARG A 71 -9.95 3.65 2.33
CA ARG A 71 -10.04 4.73 1.36
C ARG A 71 -10.67 5.97 1.99
N LEU A 72 -10.03 7.12 1.80
CA LEU A 72 -10.54 8.45 2.11
C LEU A 72 -10.98 9.11 0.80
N VAL A 73 -12.25 9.49 0.67
CA VAL A 73 -12.83 10.04 -0.56
C VAL A 73 -13.41 11.42 -0.31
N SER A 74 -13.18 12.36 -1.22
CA SER A 74 -13.81 13.67 -1.20
C SER A 74 -15.30 13.56 -1.50
N GLU A 75 -16.14 14.24 -0.72
CA GLU A 75 -17.59 14.29 -1.00
C GLU A 75 -17.93 15.22 -2.18
N SER A 76 -17.06 16.18 -2.51
CA SER A 76 -17.28 17.09 -3.63
C SER A 76 -16.88 16.51 -4.99
N ALA A 77 -15.94 15.56 -5.00
CA ALA A 77 -15.44 14.91 -6.21
C ALA A 77 -15.08 13.45 -5.90
N SER A 78 -15.88 12.49 -6.39
CA SER A 78 -15.70 11.07 -6.08
C SER A 78 -14.41 10.46 -6.65
N GLU A 79 -13.84 11.10 -7.67
CA GLU A 79 -12.56 10.76 -8.29
C GLU A 79 -11.35 11.20 -7.44
N ASP A 80 -11.57 12.05 -6.44
CA ASP A 80 -10.55 12.50 -5.50
C ASP A 80 -10.52 11.59 -4.28
N PHE A 81 -9.49 10.77 -4.19
CA PHE A 81 -9.33 9.83 -3.09
C PHE A 81 -7.87 9.51 -2.76
N ILE A 82 -7.68 9.02 -1.54
CA ILE A 82 -6.46 8.39 -1.06
C ILE A 82 -6.85 7.00 -0.57
N GLU A 83 -6.18 5.95 -1.01
CA GLU A 83 -6.47 4.57 -0.66
C GLU A 83 -5.18 3.83 -0.28
N LEU A 84 -5.22 3.00 0.77
CA LEU A 84 -4.12 2.08 1.05
C LEU A 84 -4.41 0.71 0.48
N MET A 85 -3.36 0.10 -0.08
CA MET A 85 -3.37 -1.22 -0.67
C MET A 85 -2.07 -1.97 -0.40
N LEU A 86 -2.13 -3.30 -0.43
CA LEU A 86 -0.94 -4.15 -0.36
C LEU A 86 -0.32 -4.29 -1.75
N ASP A 87 0.89 -3.76 -1.92
CA ASP A 87 1.71 -4.06 -3.09
C ASP A 87 2.40 -5.41 -2.91
N ARG A 88 1.94 -6.39 -3.70
CA ARG A 88 2.52 -7.75 -3.76
C ARG A 88 3.54 -7.91 -4.90
N SER A 89 3.72 -6.88 -5.72
CA SER A 89 4.71 -6.86 -6.80
C SER A 89 6.11 -6.54 -6.29
N SER A 90 6.21 -5.79 -5.18
CA SER A 90 7.45 -5.60 -4.44
C SER A 90 7.88 -6.87 -3.69
N ASP A 91 9.19 -7.05 -3.53
CA ASP A 91 9.77 -8.12 -2.72
C ASP A 91 10.81 -7.53 -1.73
N PRO A 92 10.50 -7.41 -0.42
CA PRO A 92 9.27 -7.88 0.24
C PRO A 92 8.01 -7.08 -0.16
N PRO A 93 6.81 -7.66 -0.04
CA PRO A 93 5.56 -6.92 -0.20
C PRO A 93 5.47 -5.74 0.77
N SER A 94 4.87 -4.64 0.32
CA SER A 94 4.85 -3.37 1.04
C SER A 94 3.46 -2.71 1.00
N VAL A 95 3.22 -1.73 1.87
CA VAL A 95 1.97 -0.95 1.85
C VAL A 95 2.15 0.25 0.92
N SER A 96 1.31 0.31 -0.11
CA SER A 96 1.24 1.42 -1.05
C SER A 96 -0.01 2.25 -0.82
N GLY A 97 0.14 3.56 -0.99
CA GLY A 97 -0.96 4.49 -1.08
C GLY A 97 -1.23 4.88 -2.53
N LEU A 98 -2.45 4.65 -2.98
CA LEU A 98 -2.97 5.08 -4.26
C LEU A 98 -3.71 6.40 -4.09
N VAL A 99 -3.26 7.43 -4.79
CA VAL A 99 -3.86 8.76 -4.76
C VAL A 99 -4.39 9.09 -6.14
N SER A 100 -5.66 9.47 -6.19
CA SER A 100 -6.32 9.91 -7.40
C SER A 100 -6.82 11.33 -7.21
N ARG A 101 -6.57 12.19 -8.20
CA ARG A 101 -7.03 13.58 -8.20
C ARG A 101 -7.50 14.02 -9.58
N GLY A 102 -8.69 14.61 -9.64
CA GLY A 102 -9.19 15.35 -10.78
C GLY A 102 -8.41 16.64 -10.98
N ARG A 103 -7.84 16.83 -12.18
CA ARG A 103 -7.18 18.07 -12.61
C ARG A 103 -7.87 18.57 -13.87
N GLY A 104 -8.97 19.32 -13.69
CA GLY A 104 -9.81 19.80 -14.79
C GLY A 104 -10.49 18.63 -15.51
N ARG A 105 -10.14 18.39 -16.77
CA ARG A 105 -10.68 17.26 -17.57
C ARG A 105 -9.83 15.98 -17.49
N ARG A 106 -8.76 15.98 -16.68
CA ARG A 106 -7.82 14.86 -16.58
C ARG A 106 -7.87 14.26 -15.18
N LEU A 107 -7.66 12.95 -15.10
CA LEU A 107 -7.41 12.25 -13.85
C LEU A 107 -5.90 12.04 -13.72
N VAL A 108 -5.33 12.36 -12.56
CA VAL A 108 -3.95 12.03 -12.22
C VAL A 108 -3.98 11.01 -11.10
N THR A 109 -3.29 9.90 -11.31
CA THR A 109 -3.16 8.83 -10.33
C THR A 109 -1.69 8.63 -10.03
N ALA A 110 -1.35 8.52 -8.74
CA ALA A 110 -0.01 8.24 -8.26
C ALA A 110 -0.07 7.12 -7.23
N GLU A 111 0.91 6.24 -7.26
CA GLU A 111 1.09 5.17 -6.27
C GLU A 111 2.47 5.35 -5.64
N ARG A 112 2.53 5.32 -4.31
CA ARG A 112 3.80 5.40 -3.57
C ARG A 112 3.74 4.59 -2.28
N PRO A 113 4.89 4.12 -1.75
CA PRO A 113 4.91 3.43 -0.47
C PRO A 113 4.51 4.37 0.68
N VAL A 114 3.79 3.84 1.66
CA VAL A 114 3.41 4.56 2.90
C VAL A 114 4.63 4.77 3.79
N ALA A 115 5.49 3.75 3.88
CA ALA A 115 6.76 3.83 4.58
C ALA A 115 7.83 3.12 3.74
N GLU A 116 8.90 3.84 3.39
CA GLU A 116 10.01 3.27 2.64
C GLU A 116 10.78 2.26 3.49
N GLU A 117 11.08 1.10 2.89
CA GLU A 117 11.94 0.04 3.44
C GLU A 117 11.50 -0.54 4.81
N LYS A 118 10.34 -0.17 5.34
CA LYS A 118 9.82 -0.69 6.60
C LYS A 118 8.94 -1.94 6.38
N PRO A 119 9.12 -3.00 7.18
CA PRO A 119 8.18 -4.11 7.22
C PRO A 119 6.77 -3.62 7.61
N ILE A 120 5.73 -4.22 7.03
CA ILE A 120 4.33 -3.85 7.29
C ILE A 120 3.99 -3.83 8.78
N ALA A 121 4.52 -4.79 9.55
CA ALA A 121 4.30 -4.91 10.99
C ALA A 121 4.88 -3.74 11.80
N GLU A 122 5.88 -3.03 11.27
CA GLU A 122 6.58 -1.92 11.92
C GLU A 122 6.04 -0.54 11.50
N ILE A 123 5.14 -0.48 10.51
CA ILE A 123 4.51 0.78 10.10
C ILE A 123 3.64 1.29 11.27
N THR A 124 3.97 2.48 11.75
CA THR A 124 3.30 3.12 12.89
C THR A 124 2.12 3.99 12.45
N GLU A 125 1.29 4.41 13.40
CA GLU A 125 0.22 5.38 13.14
C GLU A 125 0.77 6.73 12.64
N GLU A 126 1.95 7.13 13.12
CA GLU A 126 2.61 8.38 12.72
C GLU A 126 3.15 8.31 11.29
N ASP A 127 3.66 7.15 10.85
CA ASP A 127 4.03 6.93 9.45
C ASP A 127 2.81 7.09 8.53
N VAL A 128 1.65 6.51 8.92
CA VAL A 128 0.40 6.65 8.17
C VAL A 128 -0.07 8.09 8.15
N LEU A 129 -0.08 8.77 9.30
CA LEU A 129 -0.52 10.15 9.39
C LEU A 129 0.36 11.08 8.54
N GLY A 130 1.69 10.92 8.62
CA GLY A 130 2.64 11.67 7.80
C GLY A 130 2.37 11.50 6.31
N PHE A 131 2.23 10.24 5.87
CA PHE A 131 1.85 9.93 4.49
C PHE A 131 0.56 10.66 4.07
N LEU A 132 -0.48 10.62 4.91
CA LEU A 132 -1.77 11.22 4.58
C LEU A 132 -1.73 12.74 4.56
N ILE A 133 -0.97 13.39 5.45
CA ILE A 133 -0.81 14.85 5.46
C ILE A 133 -0.13 15.32 4.17
N ASP A 134 0.92 14.61 3.75
CA ASP A 134 1.61 14.93 2.50
C ASP A 134 0.66 14.82 1.30
N GLU A 135 -0.17 13.76 1.25
CA GLU A 135 -1.09 13.52 0.14
C GLU A 135 -2.36 14.37 0.17
N ILE A 136 -2.84 14.76 1.36
CA ILE A 136 -4.06 15.55 1.49
C ILE A 136 -3.83 17.00 1.08
N THR A 137 -2.61 17.51 1.27
CA THR A 137 -2.24 18.92 1.04
C THR A 137 -2.74 19.47 -0.31
N PRO A 138 -2.54 18.80 -1.46
CA PRO A 138 -2.99 19.33 -2.74
C PRO A 138 -4.49 19.11 -3.05
N PHE A 139 -5.28 18.53 -2.14
CA PHE A 139 -6.75 18.52 -2.22
C PHE A 139 -7.39 19.70 -1.47
N VAL A 140 -6.66 20.29 -0.51
CA VAL A 140 -7.18 21.32 0.40
C VAL A 140 -6.58 22.70 0.17
N ALA A 141 -5.43 22.78 -0.54
CA ALA A 141 -4.78 24.02 -0.97
C ALA A 141 -5.41 24.59 -2.25
#